data_AF-K1U8T5-F1
#
_entry.id   AF-K1U8T5-F1
#
_cell.length_a   1.000
_cell.length_b   1.000
_cell.length_c   1.000
_cell.angle_alpha   90.00
_cell.angle_beta   90.00
_cell.angle_gamma   90.00
#
_symmetry.space_group_name_H-M   'P 1'
#
loop_
_entity.id
_entity.type
_entity.pdbx_description
1 polymer ?
#
loop_
_entity_poly.entity_id
_entity_poly.type
_entity_poly.pdbx_seq_one_letter_code
_entity_poly.pdbx_strand_id
1 'polypeptide(L)'
;NLLVEEWGGKYQCQEISAKKGIGVHDLLDKVLLEADMLDLKANPNRRATGTIIESSLDKGRGYVSTVLVANGTLKVGDIVLAGTSWGRVKAMFNERNANIKSAAPAEPAIILGLNGAPTAGDQFHVIETEQEAREIANKREQLQREQGLRTQKRLTLGDISHRIARGEFHELNVIVKGDTDGSVEALSDSFIKLSTEKVQVNVVNKAVGQISENDVMLASASDAVIVGFQVRPSA
;
A
#
# COMPACT_ATOMS: atom_id res chain seq x y z
N ASN A 1 -12.66 18.51 -18.19
CA ASN A 1 -13.69 18.27 -19.22
C ASN A 1 -13.16 17.28 -20.23
N LEU A 2 -13.91 16.20 -20.49
CA LEU A 2 -13.60 15.18 -21.48
C LEU A 2 -14.55 15.37 -22.68
N LEU A 3 -14.03 15.30 -23.91
CA LEU A 3 -14.83 15.37 -25.14
C LEU A 3 -14.72 14.04 -25.88
N VAL A 4 -15.86 13.39 -26.12
CA VAL A 4 -15.92 12.07 -26.73
C VAL A 4 -15.85 12.14 -28.27
N GLU A 5 -15.35 11.07 -28.89
CA GLU A 5 -15.18 10.97 -30.36
C GLU A 5 -16.45 11.25 -31.16
N GLU A 6 -17.62 10.81 -30.68
CA GLU A 6 -18.91 11.04 -31.35
C GLU A 6 -19.25 12.53 -31.51
N TRP A 7 -18.67 13.38 -30.66
CA TRP A 7 -18.81 14.84 -30.71
C TRP A 7 -17.56 15.53 -31.26
N GLY A 8 -16.70 14.78 -31.96
CA GLY A 8 -15.44 15.26 -32.54
C GLY A 8 -14.28 15.38 -31.53
N GLY A 9 -14.38 14.69 -30.39
CA GLY A 9 -13.34 14.66 -29.37
C GLY A 9 -12.27 13.59 -29.57
N LYS A 10 -11.38 13.46 -28.58
CA LYS A 10 -10.27 12.48 -28.57
C LYS A 10 -10.60 11.20 -27.78
N TYR A 11 -11.59 11.25 -26.89
CA TYR A 11 -11.82 10.15 -25.96
C TYR A 11 -12.84 9.16 -26.52
N GLN A 12 -12.45 7.89 -26.62
CA GLN A 12 -13.36 6.80 -26.96
C GLN A 12 -14.43 6.63 -25.87
N CYS A 13 -15.64 6.27 -26.27
CA CYS A 13 -16.75 5.96 -25.39
C CYS A 13 -17.38 4.62 -25.79
N GLN A 14 -17.81 3.82 -24.81
CA GLN A 14 -18.53 2.57 -25.07
C GLN A 14 -19.60 2.34 -24.02
N GLU A 15 -20.84 2.16 -24.46
CA GLU A 15 -21.94 1.76 -23.58
C GLU A 15 -21.84 0.27 -23.25
N ILE A 16 -21.97 -0.06 -21.96
CA ILE A 16 -21.90 -1.45 -21.48
C ILE A 16 -23.02 -1.75 -20.47
N SER A 17 -23.36 -3.03 -20.35
CA SER A 17 -24.13 -3.55 -19.23
C SER A 17 -23.34 -4.64 -18.52
N ALA A 18 -22.66 -4.29 -17.43
CA ALA A 18 -21.87 -5.24 -16.63
C ALA A 18 -22.73 -6.39 -16.04
N LYS A 19 -24.04 -6.19 -15.87
CA LYS A 19 -24.97 -7.21 -15.37
C LYS A 19 -25.40 -8.20 -16.46
N LYS A 20 -25.60 -7.73 -17.69
CA LYS A 20 -26.07 -8.55 -18.81
C LYS A 20 -24.93 -9.02 -19.74
N GLY A 21 -23.72 -8.48 -19.55
CA GLY A 21 -22.56 -8.73 -20.41
C GLY A 21 -22.61 -8.04 -21.77
N ILE A 22 -23.50 -7.05 -21.96
CA ILE A 22 -23.66 -6.36 -23.25
C ILE A 22 -22.54 -5.32 -23.42
N GLY A 23 -21.95 -5.22 -24.62
CA GLY A 23 -20.95 -4.21 -24.97
C GLY A 23 -19.54 -4.46 -24.43
N VAL A 24 -19.31 -5.58 -23.73
CA VAL A 24 -17.99 -5.91 -23.13
C VAL A 24 -16.96 -6.25 -24.20
N HIS A 25 -17.36 -6.97 -25.25
CA HIS A 25 -16.47 -7.26 -26.38
C HIS A 25 -16.07 -5.98 -27.13
N ASP A 26 -17.04 -5.09 -27.41
CA ASP A 26 -16.77 -3.80 -28.05
C ASP A 26 -15.83 -2.93 -27.21
N LEU A 27 -15.97 -2.97 -25.87
CA LEU A 27 -15.07 -2.27 -24.95
C LEU A 27 -13.65 -2.86 -25.02
N LEU A 28 -13.53 -4.19 -25.05
CA LEU A 28 -12.24 -4.86 -25.16
C LEU A 28 -11.53 -4.46 -26.46
N ASP A 29 -12.24 -4.47 -27.59
CA ASP A 29 -11.68 -4.10 -28.89
C ASP A 29 -11.17 -2.64 -28.90
N LYS A 30 -11.93 -1.72 -28.27
CA LYS A 30 -11.51 -0.33 -28.10
C LYS A 30 -10.25 -0.19 -27.23
N VAL A 31 -10.17 -0.93 -26.13
CA VAL A 31 -8.98 -0.93 -25.26
C VAL A 31 -7.75 -1.45 -26.00
N LEU A 32 -7.90 -2.52 -26.81
CA LEU A 32 -6.82 -3.05 -27.64
C LEU A 32 -6.39 -2.04 -28.72
N LEU A 33 -7.35 -1.39 -29.39
CA LEU A 33 -7.07 -0.36 -30.38
C LEU A 33 -6.28 0.83 -29.77
N GLU A 34 -6.68 1.31 -28.60
CA GLU A 34 -5.96 2.37 -27.89
C GLU A 34 -4.54 1.93 -27.51
N ALA A 35 -4.37 0.69 -27.03
CA ALA A 35 -3.06 0.15 -26.68
C ALA A 35 -2.12 0.07 -27.90
N ASP A 36 -2.65 -0.32 -29.06
CA ASP A 36 -1.90 -0.34 -30.33
C ASP A 36 -1.52 1.07 -30.79
N MET A 37 -2.42 2.05 -30.65
CA MET A 37 -2.13 3.45 -30.98
C MET A 37 -1.06 4.08 -30.07
N LEU A 38 -1.00 3.67 -28.80
CA LEU A 38 -0.01 4.14 -27.83
C LEU A 38 1.38 3.51 -28.00
N ASP A 39 1.51 2.42 -28.78
CA ASP A 39 2.77 1.70 -29.04
C ASP A 39 3.52 1.39 -27.73
N LEU A 40 2.80 0.80 -26.76
CA LEU A 40 3.32 0.53 -25.42
C LEU A 40 4.46 -0.50 -25.47
N LYS A 41 5.61 -0.15 -24.88
CA LYS A 41 6.84 -0.96 -24.92
C LYS A 41 7.40 -1.22 -23.52
N ALA A 42 7.93 -2.43 -23.35
CA ALA A 42 8.72 -2.82 -22.19
C ALA A 42 9.90 -3.70 -22.62
N ASN A 43 11.00 -3.68 -21.86
CA ASN A 43 12.18 -4.48 -22.12
C ASN A 43 12.30 -5.60 -21.08
N PRO A 44 11.97 -6.86 -21.41
CA PRO A 44 12.03 -7.97 -20.46
C PRO A 44 13.47 -8.37 -20.08
N ASN A 45 14.48 -7.96 -20.86
CA ASN A 45 15.88 -8.37 -20.71
C ASN A 45 16.68 -7.51 -19.71
N ARG A 46 15.99 -6.75 -18.86
CA ARG A 46 16.61 -5.92 -17.81
C ARG A 46 16.13 -6.34 -16.44
N ARG A 47 16.74 -5.77 -15.40
CA ARG A 47 16.28 -5.94 -14.02
C ARG A 47 14.85 -5.44 -13.88
N ALA A 48 14.08 -6.16 -13.08
CA ALA A 48 12.68 -5.84 -12.91
C ALA A 48 12.50 -4.53 -12.15
N THR A 49 11.57 -3.73 -12.64
CA THR A 49 11.03 -2.57 -11.95
C THR A 49 9.53 -2.58 -12.10
N GLY A 50 8.82 -2.05 -11.11
CA GLY A 50 7.38 -1.98 -11.16
C GLY A 50 6.81 -1.32 -9.93
N THR A 51 5.56 -1.63 -9.63
CA THR A 51 4.82 -0.98 -8.55
C THR A 51 4.19 -2.02 -7.64
N ILE A 52 4.19 -1.75 -6.34
CA ILE A 52 3.45 -2.51 -5.35
C ILE A 52 1.97 -2.15 -5.48
N ILE A 53 1.13 -3.15 -5.75
CA ILE A 53 -0.32 -2.98 -5.78
C ILE A 53 -0.85 -3.01 -4.34
N GLU A 54 -0.45 -4.04 -3.58
CA GLU A 54 -0.96 -4.27 -2.23
C GLU A 54 0.03 -5.12 -1.42
N SER A 55 0.03 -4.93 -0.10
CA SER A 55 0.84 -5.70 0.84
C SER A 55 -0.02 -6.19 2.00
N SER A 56 0.23 -7.43 2.43
CA SER A 56 -0.44 -8.10 3.55
C SER A 56 0.55 -8.90 4.39
N LEU A 57 0.14 -9.30 5.60
CA LEU A 57 0.93 -10.19 6.46
C LEU A 57 0.21 -11.54 6.60
N ASP A 58 0.80 -12.60 6.05
CA ASP A 58 0.26 -13.96 6.13
C ASP A 58 0.94 -14.78 7.24
N LYS A 59 0.12 -15.51 8.01
CA LYS A 59 0.58 -16.29 9.17
C LYS A 59 1.43 -17.46 8.69
N GLY A 60 2.71 -17.45 9.05
CA GLY A 60 3.67 -18.50 8.72
C GLY A 60 4.40 -18.30 7.38
N ARG A 61 3.92 -17.41 6.51
CA ARG A 61 4.62 -17.04 5.27
C ARG A 61 5.35 -15.70 5.36
N GLY A 62 4.96 -14.85 6.31
CA GLY A 62 5.51 -13.51 6.49
C GLY A 62 4.82 -12.50 5.58
N TYR A 63 5.51 -11.43 5.23
CA TYR A 63 4.96 -10.40 4.36
C TYR A 63 4.80 -10.89 2.93
N VAL A 64 3.63 -10.60 2.39
CA VAL A 64 3.20 -10.93 1.04
C VAL A 64 2.88 -9.63 0.32
N SER A 65 3.43 -9.44 -0.87
CA SER A 65 3.14 -8.25 -1.67
C SER A 65 2.73 -8.64 -3.07
N THR A 66 1.61 -8.09 -3.53
CA THR A 66 1.18 -8.15 -4.93
C THR A 66 1.86 -7.02 -5.67
N VAL A 67 2.61 -7.36 -6.71
CA VAL A 67 3.40 -6.42 -7.51
C VAL A 67 3.00 -6.50 -8.97
N LEU A 68 3.06 -5.38 -9.68
CA LEU A 68 2.93 -5.32 -11.13
C LEU A 68 4.29 -5.00 -11.75
N VAL A 69 4.82 -5.92 -12.55
CA VAL A 69 6.09 -5.70 -13.24
C VAL A 69 5.85 -4.74 -14.41
N ALA A 70 6.53 -3.59 -14.41
CA ALA A 70 6.41 -2.60 -15.50
C ALA A 70 7.50 -2.78 -16.56
N ASN A 71 8.70 -3.19 -16.15
CA ASN A 71 9.85 -3.37 -17.03
C ASN A 71 10.78 -4.45 -16.46
N GLY A 72 11.58 -5.10 -17.31
CA GLY A 72 12.40 -6.24 -16.92
C GLY A 72 11.60 -7.50 -16.60
N THR A 73 12.29 -8.53 -16.11
CA THR A 73 11.66 -9.80 -15.70
C THR A 73 12.01 -10.08 -14.25
N LEU A 74 11.00 -10.16 -13.38
CA LEU A 74 11.19 -10.48 -11.97
C LEU A 74 11.32 -12.00 -11.82
N LYS A 75 12.27 -12.48 -11.01
CA LYS A 75 12.52 -13.91 -10.81
C LYS A 75 12.57 -14.27 -9.33
N VAL A 76 12.26 -15.53 -9.03
CA VAL A 76 12.50 -16.09 -7.69
C VAL A 76 14.01 -16.06 -7.42
N GLY A 77 14.39 -15.54 -6.25
CA GLY A 77 15.78 -15.32 -5.85
C GLY A 77 16.29 -13.89 -6.05
N ASP A 78 15.57 -13.05 -6.79
CA ASP A 78 15.92 -11.63 -6.96
C ASP A 78 15.81 -10.89 -5.61
N ILE A 79 16.66 -9.87 -5.45
CA ILE A 79 16.61 -8.97 -4.29
C ILE A 79 15.79 -7.75 -4.67
N VAL A 80 14.67 -7.55 -4.00
CA VAL A 80 13.73 -6.46 -4.26
C VAL A 80 13.84 -5.42 -3.15
N LEU A 81 13.88 -4.16 -3.55
CA LEU A 81 13.72 -3.00 -2.69
C LEU A 81 12.45 -2.25 -3.09
N ALA A 82 11.55 -2.03 -2.14
CA ALA A 82 10.30 -1.28 -2.31
C ALA A 82 10.10 -0.35 -1.10
N GLY A 83 10.14 0.96 -1.34
CA GLY A 83 10.10 1.96 -0.25
C GLY A 83 11.24 1.77 0.75
N THR A 84 10.91 1.52 2.02
CA THR A 84 11.82 1.17 3.12
C THR A 84 11.94 -0.35 3.35
N SER A 85 11.14 -1.15 2.65
CA SER A 85 11.15 -2.61 2.75
C SER A 85 12.04 -3.23 1.69
N TRP A 86 12.73 -4.31 2.04
CA TRP A 86 13.59 -5.04 1.12
C TRP A 86 13.61 -6.54 1.46
N GLY A 87 14.04 -7.36 0.51
CA GLY A 87 14.23 -8.78 0.76
C GLY A 87 14.49 -9.58 -0.50
N ARG A 88 14.85 -10.84 -0.29
CA ARG A 88 15.00 -11.80 -1.39
C ARG A 88 13.66 -12.47 -1.66
N VAL A 89 13.24 -12.53 -2.93
CA VAL A 89 12.04 -13.24 -3.34
C VAL A 89 12.23 -14.74 -3.08
N LYS A 90 11.55 -15.27 -2.05
CA LYS A 90 11.63 -16.68 -1.65
C LYS A 90 10.72 -17.55 -2.51
N ALA A 91 9.55 -17.01 -2.86
CA ALA A 91 8.55 -17.67 -3.70
C ALA A 91 7.71 -16.61 -4.41
N MET A 92 7.10 -17.02 -5.53
CA MET A 92 6.27 -16.17 -6.36
C MET A 92 5.06 -16.93 -6.87
N PHE A 93 3.91 -16.27 -6.92
CA PHE A 93 2.64 -16.85 -7.36
C PHE A 93 1.96 -15.91 -8.35
N ASN A 94 1.14 -16.46 -9.24
CA ASN A 94 0.28 -15.66 -10.12
C ASN A 94 -1.05 -15.30 -9.42
N GLU A 95 -1.94 -14.60 -10.12
CA GLU A 95 -3.26 -14.17 -9.65
C GLU A 95 -4.20 -15.33 -9.26
N ARG A 96 -3.87 -16.56 -9.67
CA ARG A 96 -4.60 -17.79 -9.34
C ARG A 96 -3.94 -18.60 -8.22
N ASN A 97 -2.97 -18.02 -7.52
CA ASN A 97 -2.15 -18.67 -6.50
C ASN A 97 -1.34 -19.89 -7.01
N ALA A 98 -1.09 -19.97 -8.32
CA ALA A 98 -0.20 -20.99 -8.88
C ALA A 98 1.26 -20.52 -8.78
N ASN A 99 2.16 -21.44 -8.42
CA ASN A 99 3.60 -21.16 -8.34
C ASN A 99 4.15 -20.75 -9.71
N ILE A 100 4.86 -19.62 -9.74
CA ILE A 100 5.59 -19.15 -10.93
C ILE A 100 7.07 -18.93 -10.58
N LYS A 101 7.94 -19.04 -11.59
CA LYS A 101 9.40 -18.82 -11.42
C LYS A 101 9.84 -17.43 -11.85
N SER A 102 9.05 -16.79 -12.69
CA SER A 102 9.31 -15.47 -13.24
C SER A 102 8.01 -14.75 -13.58
N ALA A 103 8.03 -13.43 -13.55
CA ALA A 103 6.97 -12.56 -14.02
C ALA A 103 7.55 -11.53 -15.02
N ALA A 104 6.97 -11.50 -16.21
CA ALA A 104 7.35 -10.60 -17.30
C ALA A 104 6.67 -9.22 -17.18
N PRO A 105 7.05 -8.21 -17.99
CA PRO A 105 6.34 -6.94 -17.99
C PRO A 105 4.84 -7.10 -18.25
N ALA A 106 4.04 -6.27 -17.56
CA ALA A 106 2.57 -6.32 -17.51
C ALA A 106 1.97 -7.53 -16.78
N GLU A 107 2.77 -8.44 -16.23
CA GLU A 107 2.26 -9.54 -15.40
C GLU A 107 2.21 -9.13 -13.91
N PRO A 108 1.08 -9.38 -13.22
CA PRO A 108 1.03 -9.29 -11.77
C PRO A 108 1.65 -10.54 -11.13
N ALA A 109 2.34 -10.35 -10.02
CA ALA A 109 2.92 -11.44 -9.24
C ALA A 109 2.78 -11.19 -7.75
N ILE A 110 2.51 -12.25 -6.99
CA ILE A 110 2.51 -12.23 -5.54
C ILE A 110 3.90 -12.70 -5.09
N ILE A 111 4.65 -11.85 -4.40
CA ILE A 111 5.99 -12.18 -3.89
C ILE A 111 5.97 -12.39 -2.37
N LEU A 112 6.80 -13.33 -1.93
CA LEU A 112 7.10 -13.60 -0.53
C LEU A 112 8.58 -13.33 -0.24
N GLY A 113 8.87 -12.80 0.95
CA GLY A 113 10.25 -12.72 1.47
C GLY A 113 10.77 -11.32 1.76
N LEU A 114 9.92 -10.29 1.65
CA LEU A 114 10.25 -8.95 2.14
C LEU A 114 10.26 -8.91 3.68
N ASN A 115 11.06 -8.02 4.23
CA ASN A 115 11.23 -7.84 5.67
C ASN A 115 10.14 -6.97 6.32
N GLY A 116 9.28 -6.35 5.52
CA GLY A 116 8.19 -5.47 5.92
C GLY A 116 7.08 -5.49 4.87
N ALA A 117 5.97 -4.81 5.15
CA ALA A 117 4.94 -4.52 4.16
C ALA A 117 5.28 -3.19 3.47
N PRO A 118 5.69 -3.18 2.19
CA PRO A 118 5.79 -1.94 1.41
C PRO A 118 4.43 -1.27 1.27
N THR A 119 4.46 0.06 1.10
CA THR A 119 3.25 0.86 0.92
C THR A 119 2.63 0.58 -0.44
N ALA A 120 1.30 0.57 -0.53
CA ALA A 120 0.63 0.54 -1.82
C ALA A 120 1.04 1.74 -2.70
N GLY A 121 1.40 1.48 -3.96
CA GLY A 121 1.89 2.50 -4.89
C GLY A 121 3.41 2.73 -4.86
N ASP A 122 4.14 2.15 -3.91
CA ASP A 122 5.61 2.23 -3.92
C ASP A 122 6.19 1.60 -5.19
N GLN A 123 7.22 2.24 -5.75
CA GLN A 123 8.01 1.62 -6.81
C GLN A 123 8.99 0.60 -6.22
N PHE A 124 9.05 -0.57 -6.86
CA PHE A 124 10.04 -1.58 -6.53
C PHE A 124 11.12 -1.67 -7.61
N HIS A 125 12.33 -2.01 -7.16
CA HIS A 125 13.49 -2.24 -8.02
C HIS A 125 14.22 -3.51 -7.61
N VAL A 126 14.66 -4.29 -8.59
CA VAL A 126 15.60 -5.39 -8.36
C VAL A 126 17.02 -4.85 -8.28
N ILE A 127 17.71 -5.17 -7.18
CA ILE A 127 19.06 -4.72 -6.85
C ILE A 127 20.03 -5.92 -6.88
N GLU A 128 21.33 -5.66 -7.05
CA GLU A 128 22.36 -6.68 -7.16
C GLU A 128 22.63 -7.42 -5.86
N THR A 129 22.74 -6.66 -4.77
CA THR A 129 23.20 -7.19 -3.49
C THR A 129 22.25 -6.83 -2.37
N GLU A 130 22.16 -7.75 -1.41
CA GLU A 130 21.31 -7.62 -0.25
C GLU A 130 21.81 -6.50 0.67
N GLN A 131 23.13 -6.33 0.72
CA GLN A 131 23.78 -5.27 1.48
C GLN A 131 23.40 -3.87 0.95
N GLU A 132 23.48 -3.66 -0.36
CA GLU A 132 23.11 -2.39 -0.99
C GLU A 132 21.62 -2.05 -0.74
N ALA A 133 20.74 -3.03 -0.93
CA ALA A 133 19.31 -2.85 -0.67
C ALA A 133 19.04 -2.44 0.80
N ARG A 134 19.74 -3.10 1.74
CA ARG A 134 19.63 -2.80 3.17
C ARG A 134 20.13 -1.40 3.53
N GLU A 135 21.26 -0.98 2.96
CA GLU A 135 21.81 0.36 3.20
C GLU A 135 20.86 1.47 2.69
N ILE A 136 20.29 1.29 1.50
CA ILE A 136 19.32 2.23 0.93
C ILE A 136 18.04 2.27 1.78
N ALA A 137 17.51 1.11 2.16
CA ALA A 137 16.33 1.00 2.99
C ALA A 137 16.50 1.69 4.36
N ASN A 138 17.61 1.42 5.05
CA ASN A 138 17.91 2.03 6.35
C ASN A 138 18.03 3.56 6.24
N LYS A 139 18.66 4.06 5.17
CA LYS A 139 18.76 5.50 4.91
C LYS A 139 17.40 6.13 4.67
N ARG A 140 16.51 5.47 3.91
CA ARG A 140 15.13 5.92 3.68
C ARG A 140 14.32 5.91 4.97
N GLU A 141 14.46 4.87 5.79
CA GLU A 141 13.78 4.77 7.08
C GLU A 141 14.20 5.89 8.04
N GLN A 142 15.51 6.19 8.11
CA GLN A 142 16.02 7.31 8.90
C GLN A 142 15.42 8.64 8.45
N LEU A 143 15.43 8.90 7.13
CA LEU A 143 14.85 10.13 6.57
C LEU A 143 13.35 10.24 6.89
N GLN A 144 12.60 9.14 6.76
CA GLN A 144 11.17 9.10 7.08
C GLN A 144 10.92 9.38 8.57
N ARG A 145 11.75 8.82 9.46
CA ARG A 145 11.68 9.07 10.90
C ARG A 145 11.97 10.52 11.25
N GLU A 146 12.99 11.11 10.64
CA GLU A 146 13.33 12.53 10.83
C GLU A 146 12.22 13.47 10.32
N GLN A 147 11.60 13.13 9.17
CA GLN A 147 10.45 13.88 8.66
C GLN A 147 9.24 13.75 9.58
N GLY A 148 8.92 12.55 10.08
CA GLY A 148 7.83 12.33 11.03
C GLY A 148 7.99 13.17 12.31
N LEU A 149 9.21 13.24 12.86
CA LEU A 149 9.53 14.07 14.01
C LEU A 149 9.38 15.58 13.75
N ARG A 150 9.60 16.03 12.51
CA ARG A 150 9.42 17.45 12.11
C ARG A 150 7.95 17.80 11.90
N THR A 151 7.13 16.86 11.43
CA THR A 151 5.70 17.07 11.18
C THR A 151 4.87 17.01 12.45
N GLN A 152 5.39 16.43 13.54
CA GLN A 152 4.80 16.61 14.87
C GLN A 152 4.90 18.09 15.25
N LYS A 153 3.80 18.83 15.11
CA LYS A 153 3.63 20.15 15.73
C LYS A 153 4.02 20.01 17.20
N ARG A 154 5.14 20.60 17.60
CA ARG A 154 5.47 20.81 19.01
C ARG A 154 4.34 21.66 19.59
N LEU A 155 3.39 21.02 20.25
CA LEU A 155 2.40 21.71 21.08
C LEU A 155 3.18 22.58 22.08
N THR A 156 2.93 23.89 22.04
CA THR A 156 3.57 24.78 23.00
C THR A 156 2.81 24.67 24.33
N LEU A 157 3.50 24.95 25.44
CA LEU A 157 2.86 25.05 26.76
C LEU A 157 1.70 26.05 26.73
N GLY A 158 1.78 27.11 25.92
CA GLY A 158 0.71 28.09 25.71
C GLY A 158 -0.53 27.50 25.05
N ASP A 159 -0.36 26.65 24.02
CA ASP A 159 -1.46 25.95 23.35
C ASP A 159 -2.16 24.98 24.31
N ILE A 160 -1.39 24.25 25.12
CA ILE A 160 -1.92 23.32 26.12
C ILE A 160 -2.69 24.09 27.20
N SER A 161 -2.14 25.22 27.67
CA SER A 161 -2.78 26.09 28.67
C SER A 161 -4.10 26.67 28.16
N HIS A 162 -4.13 27.14 26.91
CA HIS A 162 -5.34 27.65 26.27
C HIS A 162 -6.40 26.55 26.04
N ARG A 163 -5.97 25.32 25.74
CA ARG A 163 -6.86 24.16 25.56
C ARG A 163 -7.47 23.70 26.88
N ILE A 164 -6.68 23.66 27.96
CA ILE A 164 -7.16 23.32 29.32
C ILE A 164 -8.13 24.38 29.82
N ALA A 165 -7.87 25.66 29.55
CA ALA A 165 -8.71 26.78 30.00
C ALA A 165 -10.11 26.83 29.34
N ARG A 166 -10.33 26.18 28.19
CA ARG A 166 -11.63 26.16 27.50
C ARG A 166 -12.61 25.11 28.00
N GLY A 167 -12.16 24.10 28.76
CA GLY A 167 -13.01 23.00 29.24
C GLY A 167 -13.47 22.02 28.15
N GLU A 168 -13.60 20.74 28.52
CA GLU A 168 -14.06 19.58 27.72
C GLU A 168 -13.38 19.38 26.35
N PHE A 169 -12.06 19.18 26.35
CA PHE A 169 -11.35 18.60 25.20
C PHE A 169 -11.09 17.12 25.48
N HIS A 170 -11.69 16.24 24.66
CA HIS A 170 -11.49 14.80 24.77
C HIS A 170 -10.64 14.29 23.61
N GLU A 171 -9.70 13.39 23.90
CA GLU A 171 -8.93 12.68 22.89
C GLU A 171 -9.42 11.24 22.82
N LEU A 172 -9.64 10.74 21.61
CA LEU A 172 -9.90 9.33 21.36
C LEU A 172 -8.71 8.74 20.63
N ASN A 173 -7.95 7.92 21.35
CA ASN A 173 -6.82 7.20 20.79
C ASN A 173 -7.32 5.91 20.12
N VAL A 174 -6.84 5.65 18.90
CA VAL A 174 -7.22 4.49 18.11
C VAL A 174 -5.97 3.79 17.60
N ILE A 175 -5.97 2.46 17.68
CA ILE A 175 -5.00 1.59 17.02
C ILE A 175 -5.71 0.88 15.88
N VAL A 176 -5.21 1.00 14.67
CA VAL A 176 -5.82 0.41 13.47
C VAL A 176 -5.02 -0.78 13.00
N LYS A 177 -5.69 -1.94 12.88
CA LYS A 177 -5.15 -3.16 12.28
C LYS A 177 -5.99 -3.58 11.10
N GLY A 178 -5.35 -4.02 10.03
CA GLY A 178 -6.03 -4.47 8.82
C GLY A 178 -5.30 -5.62 8.17
N ASP A 179 -6.00 -6.31 7.28
CA ASP A 179 -5.46 -7.40 6.48
C ASP A 179 -4.46 -6.90 5.44
N THR A 180 -4.72 -5.71 4.87
CA THR A 180 -3.87 -5.09 3.86
C THR A 180 -3.50 -3.65 4.21
N ASP A 181 -2.34 -3.20 3.71
CA ASP A 181 -1.79 -1.86 3.97
C ASP A 181 -2.73 -0.74 3.52
N GLY A 182 -3.31 -0.87 2.31
CA GLY A 182 -4.23 0.14 1.76
C GLY A 182 -5.51 0.31 2.60
N SER A 183 -6.05 -0.76 3.15
CA SER A 183 -7.21 -0.70 4.05
C SER A 183 -6.89 0.04 5.34
N VAL A 184 -5.72 -0.25 5.93
CA VAL A 184 -5.24 0.39 7.16
C VAL A 184 -5.06 1.89 6.96
N GLU A 185 -4.48 2.29 5.83
CA GLU A 185 -4.29 3.70 5.50
C GLU A 185 -5.61 4.44 5.29
N ALA A 186 -6.51 3.89 4.46
CA ALA A 186 -7.82 4.49 4.20
C ALA A 186 -8.68 4.65 5.45
N LEU A 187 -8.65 3.66 6.36
CA LEU A 187 -9.36 3.73 7.64
C LEU A 187 -8.73 4.78 8.57
N SER A 188 -7.41 4.81 8.67
CA SER A 188 -6.70 5.78 9.52
C SER A 188 -7.03 7.22 9.12
N ASP A 189 -7.00 7.51 7.81
CA ASP A 189 -7.34 8.83 7.27
C ASP A 189 -8.81 9.18 7.52
N SER A 190 -9.71 8.20 7.41
CA SER A 190 -11.13 8.40 7.68
C SER A 190 -11.39 8.72 9.16
N PHE A 191 -10.70 8.05 10.09
CA PHE A 191 -10.80 8.35 11.52
C PHE A 191 -10.30 9.75 11.86
N ILE A 192 -9.16 10.16 11.30
CA ILE A 192 -8.61 11.50 11.53
C ILE A 192 -9.57 12.58 11.04
N LYS A 193 -10.22 12.38 9.87
CA LYS A 193 -11.23 13.30 9.31
C LYS A 193 -12.49 13.45 10.17
N LEU A 194 -12.81 12.47 11.02
CA LEU A 194 -13.94 12.53 11.95
C LEU A 194 -13.64 13.36 13.20
N SER A 195 -12.40 13.87 13.35
CA SER A 195 -12.05 14.77 14.45
C SER A 195 -12.90 16.04 14.42
N THR A 196 -13.37 16.46 15.60
CA THR A 196 -14.16 17.67 15.81
C THR A 196 -13.42 18.62 16.76
N GLU A 197 -13.92 19.83 16.93
CA GLU A 197 -13.35 20.79 17.90
C GLU A 197 -13.46 20.31 19.37
N LYS A 198 -14.41 19.41 19.67
CA LYS A 198 -14.64 18.86 21.01
C LYS A 198 -13.92 17.53 21.26
N VAL A 199 -13.83 16.68 20.23
CA VAL A 199 -13.21 15.36 20.31
C VAL A 199 -12.19 15.21 19.18
N GLN A 200 -10.91 15.09 19.54
CA GLN A 200 -9.84 14.83 18.57
C GLN A 200 -9.58 13.32 18.49
N VAL A 201 -9.60 12.78 17.26
CA VAL A 201 -9.30 11.36 17.02
C VAL A 201 -7.82 11.24 16.63
N ASN A 202 -7.08 10.46 17.39
CA ASN A 202 -5.65 10.24 17.20
C ASN A 202 -5.39 8.77 16.85
N VAL A 203 -4.76 8.53 15.69
CA VAL A 203 -4.29 7.18 15.33
C VAL A 203 -2.90 6.99 15.93
N VAL A 204 -2.81 6.23 17.02
CA VAL A 204 -1.55 6.02 17.77
C VAL A 204 -0.63 5.06 17.03
N ASN A 205 -1.21 4.00 16.47
CA ASN A 205 -0.47 3.02 15.69
C ASN A 205 -1.36 2.47 14.57
N LYS A 206 -0.74 2.24 13.41
CA LYS A 206 -1.38 1.62 12.25
C LYS A 206 -0.46 0.52 11.74
N ALA A 207 -0.98 -0.69 11.59
CA ALA A 207 -0.17 -1.83 11.18
C ALA A 207 -0.98 -2.91 10.46
N VAL A 208 -0.29 -3.70 9.64
CA VAL A 208 -0.88 -4.80 8.87
C VAL A 208 -0.73 -6.12 9.62
N GLY A 209 -1.77 -6.94 9.56
CA GLY A 209 -1.82 -8.29 10.14
C GLY A 209 -2.70 -8.40 11.39
N GLN A 210 -2.66 -9.61 11.98
CA GLN A 210 -3.46 -9.95 13.17
C GLN A 210 -3.14 -9.05 14.37
N ILE A 211 -4.12 -8.89 15.25
CA ILE A 211 -3.95 -8.14 16.50
C ILE A 211 -3.07 -8.98 17.43
N SER A 212 -1.93 -8.44 17.84
CA SER A 212 -0.95 -9.11 18.70
C SER A 212 -1.02 -8.62 20.16
N GLU A 213 -0.39 -9.36 21.07
CA GLU A 213 -0.26 -8.95 22.49
C GLU A 213 0.39 -7.56 22.65
N ASN A 214 1.36 -7.23 21.80
CA ASN A 214 2.00 -5.90 21.81
C ASN A 214 1.00 -4.78 21.51
N ASP A 215 0.02 -5.04 20.64
CA ASP A 215 -1.03 -4.06 20.32
C ASP A 215 -2.00 -3.88 21.50
N VAL A 216 -2.31 -4.96 22.22
CA VAL A 216 -3.13 -4.93 23.45
C VAL A 216 -2.41 -4.17 24.56
N MET A 217 -1.11 -4.41 24.73
CA MET A 217 -0.28 -3.67 25.68
C MET A 217 -0.21 -2.19 25.34
N LEU A 218 -0.03 -1.84 24.07
CA LEU A 218 -0.01 -0.45 23.60
C LEU A 218 -1.36 0.23 23.83
N ALA A 219 -2.47 -0.48 23.54
CA ALA A 219 -3.82 -0.01 23.78
C ALA A 219 -4.07 0.30 25.26
N SER A 220 -3.67 -0.62 26.15
CA SER A 220 -3.80 -0.43 27.59
C SER A 220 -2.94 0.72 28.12
N ALA A 221 -1.74 0.92 27.56
CA ALA A 221 -0.83 1.97 28.00
C ALA A 221 -1.24 3.38 27.51
N SER A 222 -1.91 3.45 26.36
CA SER A 222 -2.31 4.71 25.70
C SER A 222 -3.81 5.02 25.81
N ASP A 223 -4.56 4.22 26.56
CA ASP A 223 -6.03 4.26 26.64
C ASP A 223 -6.68 4.33 25.24
N ALA A 224 -6.27 3.40 24.37
CA ALA A 224 -6.65 3.39 22.96
C ALA A 224 -7.59 2.23 22.62
N VAL A 225 -8.53 2.49 21.70
CA VAL A 225 -9.42 1.46 21.15
C VAL A 225 -8.74 0.77 19.97
N ILE A 226 -8.71 -0.57 19.97
CA ILE A 226 -8.21 -1.35 18.84
C ILE A 226 -9.35 -1.59 17.85
N VAL A 227 -9.16 -1.18 16.60
CA VAL A 227 -10.07 -1.45 15.49
C VAL A 227 -9.39 -2.38 14.50
N GLY A 228 -9.94 -3.58 14.34
CA GLY A 228 -9.49 -4.56 13.36
C GLY A 228 -10.41 -4.61 12.15
N PHE A 229 -9.86 -4.47 10.95
CA PHE A 229 -10.58 -4.68 9.69
C PHE A 229 -10.14 -6.00 9.05
N GLN A 230 -11.09 -6.93 8.90
CA GLN A 230 -10.86 -8.27 8.33
C GLN A 230 -9.73 -9.08 9.00
N VAL A 231 -9.31 -8.69 10.20
CA VAL A 231 -8.29 -9.36 11.01
C VAL A 231 -8.90 -9.94 12.27
N ARG A 232 -8.23 -10.95 12.81
CA ARG A 232 -8.60 -11.59 14.09
C ARG A 232 -7.47 -11.41 15.10
N PRO A 233 -7.77 -11.47 16.41
CA PRO A 233 -6.74 -11.60 17.44
C PRO A 233 -5.87 -12.83 17.19
N SER A 234 -4.56 -12.71 17.42
CA SER A 234 -3.67 -13.86 17.47
C SER A 234 -4.07 -14.74 18.65
N ALA A 235 -4.39 -16.00 18.37
CA ALA A 235 -4.58 -17.04 19.39
C ALA A 235 -3.26 -17.44 20.05
#